data_AF-A0A7S0QUG0-F1
#
_entry.id   AF-A0A7S0QUG0-F1
#
_cell.length_a   1.000
_cell.length_b   1.000
_cell.length_c   1.000
_cell.angle_alpha   90.00
_cell.angle_beta   90.00
_cell.angle_gamma   90.00
#
_symmetry.space_group_name_H-M   'P 1'
#
loop_
_entity.id
_entity.type
_entity.pdbx_description
1 polymer ?
#
loop_
_entity_poly.entity_id
_entity_poly.type
_entity_poly.pdbx_seq_one_letter_code
_entity_poly.pdbx_strand_id
1 'polypeptide(L)'
;VQPGKATLAWPAAYTKSNRAAQANQTLVRGWLATVAPAVRAGLSSPETVAKDLLPPLASILAPALRPVPRQMLNKQEQHDLAQLVGTMLAYSLTYSLEAHKLDHGGGGGGGG
;
A
#
# COMPACT_ATOMS: atom_id res chain seq x y z
N VAL A 1 -1.69 -30.28 20.40
CA VAL A 1 -1.85 -28.87 19.98
C VAL A 1 -2.93 -28.26 20.86
N GLN A 2 -2.56 -27.43 21.83
CA GLN A 2 -3.53 -26.72 22.68
C GLN A 2 -4.03 -25.49 21.92
N PRO A 3 -5.35 -25.27 21.78
CA PRO A 3 -5.84 -24.04 21.18
C PRO A 3 -5.49 -22.87 22.11
N GLY A 4 -4.73 -21.90 21.60
CA GLY A 4 -4.37 -20.69 22.33
C GLY A 4 -5.63 -19.97 22.82
N LYS A 5 -5.65 -19.57 24.09
CA LYS A 5 -6.73 -18.77 24.70
C LYS A 5 -7.03 -17.56 23.81
N ALA A 6 -8.19 -17.58 23.14
CA ALA A 6 -8.71 -16.42 22.44
C ALA A 6 -9.20 -15.42 23.51
N THR A 7 -8.34 -14.49 23.89
CA THR A 7 -8.72 -13.40 24.79
C THR A 7 -9.62 -12.44 24.03
N LEU A 8 -10.88 -12.32 24.44
CA LEU A 8 -11.81 -11.34 23.90
C LEU A 8 -11.30 -9.92 24.24
N ALA A 9 -10.64 -9.29 23.28
CA ALA A 9 -10.05 -7.95 23.42
C ALA A 9 -11.05 -6.82 23.13
N TRP A 10 -12.35 -7.09 23.17
CA TRP A 10 -13.40 -6.08 23.02
C TRP A 10 -13.52 -5.30 24.34
N PRO A 11 -13.58 -3.94 24.32
CA PRO A 11 -13.80 -3.02 23.19
C PRO A 11 -12.52 -2.47 22.54
N ALA A 12 -11.34 -2.74 23.10
CA ALA A 12 -10.07 -2.17 22.62
C ALA A 12 -9.73 -2.57 21.17
N ALA A 13 -10.04 -3.80 20.78
CA ALA A 13 -9.90 -4.25 19.39
C ALA A 13 -10.82 -3.47 18.44
N TYR A 14 -12.05 -3.17 18.86
CA TYR A 14 -13.01 -2.40 18.08
C TYR A 14 -12.54 -0.95 17.89
N THR A 15 -12.12 -0.28 18.97
CA THR A 15 -11.61 1.09 18.89
C THR A 15 -10.36 1.19 18.04
N LYS A 16 -9.43 0.22 18.16
CA LYS A 16 -8.24 0.13 17.32
C LYS A 16 -8.59 -0.05 15.84
N SER A 17 -9.49 -0.99 15.53
CA SER A 17 -9.94 -1.24 14.14
C SER A 17 -10.62 0.00 13.55
N ASN A 18 -11.52 0.64 14.30
CA ASN A 18 -12.24 1.82 13.83
C ASN A 18 -11.28 3.00 13.60
N ARG A 19 -10.31 3.22 14.49
CA ARG A 19 -9.26 4.22 14.30
C ARG A 19 -8.43 3.95 13.03
N ALA A 20 -8.05 2.70 12.79
CA ALA A 20 -7.30 2.32 11.58
C ALA A 20 -8.13 2.53 10.31
N ALA A 21 -9.41 2.14 10.32
CA ALA A 21 -10.33 2.37 9.21
C ALA A 21 -10.49 3.86 8.90
N GLN A 22 -10.63 4.70 9.93
CA GLN A 22 -10.76 6.14 9.78
C GLN A 22 -9.47 6.80 9.27
N ALA A 23 -8.31 6.34 9.71
CA ALA A 23 -7.02 6.76 9.17
C ALA A 23 -6.91 6.42 7.67
N ASN A 24 -7.24 5.17 7.30
CA ASN A 24 -7.21 4.74 5.90
C ASN A 24 -8.19 5.53 5.01
N GLN A 25 -9.40 5.79 5.49
CA GLN A 25 -10.37 6.64 4.77
C GLN A 25 -9.84 8.06 4.57
N THR A 26 -9.15 8.62 5.56
CA THR A 26 -8.54 9.95 5.46
C THR A 26 -7.46 9.97 4.39
N LEU A 27 -6.61 8.93 4.33
CA LEU A 27 -5.59 8.79 3.28
C LEU A 27 -6.20 8.70 1.88
N VAL A 28 -7.21 7.85 1.71
CA VAL A 28 -7.91 7.69 0.42
C VAL A 28 -8.57 8.99 -0.01
N ARG A 29 -9.23 9.71 0.91
CA ARG A 29 -9.84 11.02 0.60
C ARG A 29 -8.80 12.07 0.25
N GLY A 30 -7.67 12.10 0.97
CA GLY A 30 -6.56 12.99 0.68
C GLY A 30 -5.97 12.74 -0.71
N TRP A 31 -5.79 11.47 -1.06
CA TRP A 31 -5.35 11.09 -2.41
C TRP A 31 -6.38 11.47 -3.49
N LEU A 32 -7.66 11.19 -3.28
CA LEU A 32 -8.72 11.59 -4.22
C LEU A 32 -8.80 13.11 -4.44
N ALA A 33 -8.33 13.91 -3.48
CA ALA A 33 -8.25 15.36 -3.65
C ALA A 33 -7.11 15.79 -4.58
N THR A 34 -6.07 14.97 -4.77
CA THR A 34 -4.94 15.24 -5.69
C THR A 34 -5.13 14.62 -7.08
N VAL A 35 -6.07 13.67 -7.22
CA VAL A 35 -6.42 13.04 -8.49
C VAL A 35 -7.12 14.04 -9.42
N ALA A 36 -6.81 13.97 -10.71
CA ALA A 36 -7.42 14.82 -11.72
C ALA A 36 -8.97 14.74 -11.69
N PRO A 37 -9.70 15.85 -11.87
CA PRO A 37 -11.17 15.88 -11.76
C PRO A 37 -11.88 14.87 -12.66
N ALA A 38 -11.34 14.63 -13.87
CA ALA A 38 -11.88 13.66 -14.82
C ALA A 38 -11.82 12.21 -14.30
N VAL A 39 -10.72 11.84 -13.62
CA VAL A 39 -10.56 10.52 -13.01
C VAL A 39 -11.41 10.42 -11.76
N ARG A 40 -11.46 11.48 -10.95
CA ARG A 40 -12.25 11.54 -9.71
C ARG A 40 -13.75 11.35 -9.95
N ALA A 41 -14.29 11.81 -11.09
CA ALA A 41 -15.70 11.66 -11.43
C ALA A 41 -16.15 10.18 -11.51
N GLY A 42 -15.24 9.26 -11.86
CA GLY A 42 -15.51 7.82 -11.84
C GLY A 42 -15.33 7.15 -10.47
N LEU A 43 -14.83 7.89 -9.48
CA LEU A 43 -14.48 7.39 -8.15
C LEU A 43 -15.47 7.94 -7.11
N SER A 44 -16.72 7.50 -7.23
CA SER A 44 -17.88 8.03 -6.49
C SER A 44 -17.80 7.84 -4.97
N SER A 45 -17.04 6.87 -4.48
CA SER A 45 -16.86 6.65 -3.04
C SER A 45 -15.46 6.16 -2.67
N PRO A 46 -14.94 6.52 -1.48
CA PRO A 46 -13.68 5.96 -0.96
C PRO A 46 -13.72 4.43 -0.80
N GLU A 47 -14.90 3.85 -0.61
CA GLU A 47 -15.07 2.41 -0.46
C GLU A 47 -14.91 1.67 -1.79
N THR A 48 -15.51 2.19 -2.86
CA THR A 48 -15.34 1.71 -4.24
C THR A 48 -13.86 1.77 -4.62
N VAL A 49 -13.20 2.87 -4.28
CA VAL A 49 -11.76 3.02 -4.52
C VAL A 49 -10.96 1.95 -3.78
N ALA A 50 -11.26 1.71 -2.51
CA ALA A 50 -10.52 0.75 -1.71
C ALA A 50 -10.72 -0.71 -2.16
N LYS A 51 -11.89 -1.05 -2.70
CA LYS A 51 -12.25 -2.43 -3.08
C LYS A 51 -11.99 -2.74 -4.55
N ASP A 52 -12.23 -1.77 -5.43
CA ASP A 52 -12.29 -2.02 -6.87
C ASP A 52 -11.13 -1.38 -7.64
N LEU A 53 -10.52 -0.31 -7.11
CA LEU A 53 -9.43 0.41 -7.78
C LEU A 53 -8.05 0.12 -7.19
N LEU A 54 -7.91 0.17 -5.86
CA LEU A 54 -6.62 -0.03 -5.20
C LEU A 54 -6.02 -1.42 -5.45
N PRO A 55 -6.79 -2.54 -5.42
CA PRO A 55 -6.21 -3.87 -5.67
C PRO A 55 -5.59 -4.04 -7.06
N PRO A 56 -6.26 -3.68 -8.18
CA PRO A 56 -5.63 -3.75 -9.50
C PRO A 56 -4.53 -2.70 -9.69
N LEU A 57 -4.62 -1.51 -9.08
CA LEU A 57 -3.50 -0.57 -9.09
C LEU A 57 -2.28 -1.19 -8.40
N ALA A 58 -2.44 -1.80 -7.23
CA ALA A 58 -1.34 -2.43 -6.51
C ALA A 58 -0.66 -3.55 -7.31
N SER A 59 -1.41 -4.32 -8.10
CA SER A 59 -0.82 -5.35 -8.97
C SER A 59 -0.08 -4.76 -10.17
N ILE A 60 -0.58 -3.67 -10.76
CA ILE A 60 0.12 -2.93 -11.82
C ILE A 60 1.40 -2.29 -11.28
N LEU A 61 1.36 -1.78 -10.04
CA LEU A 61 2.48 -1.12 -9.37
C LEU A 61 3.54 -2.08 -8.84
N ALA A 62 3.23 -3.37 -8.78
CA ALA A 62 4.15 -4.43 -8.42
C ALA A 62 4.52 -5.30 -9.63
N PRO A 63 5.01 -4.72 -10.75
CA PRO A 63 5.47 -5.56 -11.85
C PRO A 63 6.65 -6.38 -11.35
N ALA A 64 6.78 -7.61 -11.86
CA ALA A 64 7.92 -8.48 -11.61
C ALA A 64 9.18 -7.98 -12.34
N LEU A 65 9.50 -6.69 -12.18
CA LEU A 65 10.74 -6.11 -12.63
C LEU A 65 11.85 -6.74 -11.80
N ARG A 66 12.79 -7.38 -12.49
CA ARG A 66 13.94 -7.99 -11.84
C ARG A 66 14.69 -6.88 -11.10
N PRO A 67 15.13 -7.10 -9.85
CA PRO A 67 15.94 -6.12 -9.11
C PRO A 67 17.37 -6.10 -9.67
N VAL A 68 17.50 -5.70 -10.94
CA VAL A 68 18.78 -5.50 -11.62
C VAL A 68 19.12 -4.01 -11.65
N PRO A 69 20.41 -3.65 -11.63
CA PRO A 69 20.83 -2.27 -11.84
C PRO A 69 20.23 -1.72 -13.13
N ARG A 70 19.77 -0.46 -13.13
CA ARG A 70 19.15 0.20 -14.32
C ARG A 70 19.97 0.05 -15.61
N GLN A 71 21.29 -0.13 -15.50
CA GLN A 71 22.21 -0.30 -16.63
C GLN A 71 22.16 -1.69 -17.29
N MET A 72 21.62 -2.69 -16.60
CA MET A 72 21.40 -4.06 -17.13
C MET A 72 19.96 -4.28 -17.61
N LEU A 73 19.12 -3.26 -17.45
CA LEU A 73 17.72 -3.29 -17.83
C LEU A 73 17.63 -3.24 -19.36
N ASN A 74 17.01 -4.24 -19.97
CA ASN A 74 16.88 -4.29 -21.42
C ASN A 74 15.87 -3.22 -21.91
N LYS A 75 15.84 -2.96 -23.24
CA LYS A 75 14.98 -1.90 -23.80
C LYS A 75 13.48 -2.09 -23.48
N GLN A 76 13.05 -3.35 -23.34
CA GLN A 76 11.66 -3.68 -22.99
C GLN A 76 11.37 -3.31 -21.54
N GLU A 77 12.20 -3.75 -20.61
CA GLU A 77 12.05 -3.45 -19.18
C GLU A 77 12.16 -1.93 -18.90
N GLN A 78 12.96 -1.18 -19.66
CA GLN A 78 13.00 0.29 -19.61
C GLN A 78 11.67 0.92 -20.06
N HIS A 79 11.06 0.38 -21.12
CA HIS A 79 9.76 0.81 -21.58
C HIS A 79 8.67 0.51 -20.53
N ASP A 80 8.68 -0.70 -19.97
CA ASP A 80 7.73 -1.13 -18.94
C ASP A 80 7.84 -0.24 -17.68
N LEU A 81 9.06 0.14 -17.28
CA LEU A 81 9.28 1.09 -16.20
C LEU A 81 8.73 2.49 -16.54
N ALA A 82 8.92 2.97 -17.77
CA ALA A 82 8.38 4.26 -18.19
C ALA A 82 6.83 4.26 -18.21
N GLN A 83 6.22 3.16 -18.67
CA GLN A 83 4.76 2.97 -18.63
C GLN A 83 4.23 2.91 -17.20
N LEU A 84 4.94 2.21 -16.31
CA LEU A 84 4.62 2.16 -14.88
C LEU A 84 4.62 3.57 -14.28
N VAL A 85 5.69 4.35 -14.49
CA VAL A 85 5.79 5.72 -13.98
C VAL A 85 4.70 6.61 -14.57
N GLY A 86 4.42 6.49 -15.87
CA GLY A 86 3.32 7.21 -16.52
C GLY A 86 1.97 6.90 -15.86
N THR A 87 1.73 5.64 -15.53
CA THR A 87 0.53 5.20 -14.81
C THR A 87 0.48 5.77 -13.39
N MET A 88 1.60 5.74 -12.66
CA MET A 88 1.69 6.34 -11.32
C MET A 88 1.34 7.82 -11.36
N LEU A 89 1.90 8.57 -12.31
CA LEU A 89 1.66 10.00 -12.47
C LEU A 89 0.21 10.29 -12.90
N ALA A 90 -0.38 9.50 -13.80
CA ALA A 90 -1.76 9.67 -14.24
C ALA A 90 -2.78 9.51 -13.09
N TYR A 91 -2.45 8.68 -12.10
CA TYR A 91 -3.25 8.47 -10.90
C TYR A 91 -2.75 9.26 -9.68
N SER A 92 -1.87 10.25 -9.87
CA SER A 92 -1.30 11.08 -8.79
C SER A 92 -0.67 10.26 -7.65
N LEU A 93 -0.08 9.11 -7.97
CA LEU A 93 0.59 8.22 -7.04
C LEU A 93 2.06 8.59 -6.90
N THR A 94 2.54 8.66 -5.67
CA THR A 94 3.94 8.93 -5.34
C THR A 94 4.60 7.72 -4.71
N TYR A 95 5.85 7.46 -5.05
CA TYR A 95 6.64 6.41 -4.41
C TYR A 95 7.12 6.89 -3.04
N SER A 96 6.49 6.40 -1.97
CA SER A 96 7.00 6.57 -0.61
C SER A 96 7.89 5.38 -0.29
N LEU A 97 9.22 5.57 -0.39
CA LEU A 97 10.20 4.65 0.20
C LEU A 97 10.20 4.86 1.72
N GLU A 98 9.09 4.57 2.38
CA GLU A 98 9.19 4.28 3.81
C GLU A 98 10.01 3.00 3.86
N ALA A 99 11.29 3.15 4.24
CA ALA A 99 12.15 2.01 4.51
C ALA A 99 11.37 1.12 5.47
N HIS A 100 10.87 -0.01 4.96
CA HIS A 100 10.37 -1.11 5.76
C HIS A 100 11.59 -1.59 6.55
N LYS A 101 11.91 -0.87 7.64
CA LYS A 101 12.81 -1.30 8.67
C LYS A 101 12.13 -2.55 9.19
N LEU A 102 12.54 -3.68 8.62
CA LEU A 102 12.28 -5.00 9.11
C LEU A 102 12.61 -4.91 10.59
N ASP A 103 11.57 -4.92 11.42
CA ASP A 103 11.65 -5.15 12.85
C ASP A 103 12.26 -6.55 13.03
N HIS A 104 13.59 -6.64 12.97
CA HIS A 104 14.32 -7.71 13.63
C HIS A 104 14.33 -7.35 15.10
N GLY A 105 13.20 -7.60 15.76
CA GLY A 105 13.09 -7.60 17.20
C GLY A 105 14.14 -8.56 17.76
N GLY A 106 15.21 -7.98 18.30
CA GLY A 106 16.27 -8.70 19.00
C GLY A 106 15.72 -9.28 20.29
N GLY A 107 15.30 -10.54 20.25
CA GLY A 107 15.13 -11.39 21.42
C GLY A 107 16.48 -11.96 21.86
N GLY A 108 17.38 -11.09 22.32
CA GLY A 108 18.63 -11.49 22.97
C GLY A 108 18.36 -11.82 24.44
N GLY A 109 18.27 -13.11 24.76
CA GLY A 109 18.40 -13.58 26.12
C GLY A 109 19.76 -13.19 26.70
N GLY A 110 19.75 -12.68 27.92
CA GLY A 110 20.94 -12.35 28.70
C GLY A 110 20.58 -12.46 30.17
N GLY A 111 21.15 -13.47 30.83
CA GLY A 111 20.90 -13.80 32.22
C GLY A 111 21.44 -12.75 33.19
N GLY A 112 20.85 -12.80 34.38
CA GLY A 112 21.25 -12.13 35.61
C GLY A 112 20.49 -12.81 36.74
#